data_AF-A0A7T8K6N4-F1
#
_entry.id   AF-A0A7T8K6N4-F1
#
_cell.length_a   1.000
_cell.length_b   1.000
_cell.length_c   1.000
_cell.angle_alpha   90.00
_cell.angle_beta   90.00
_cell.angle_gamma   90.00
#
_symmetry.space_group_name_H-M   'P 1'
#
loop_
_entity.id
_entity.type
_entity.pdbx_description
1 polymer ?
#
loop_
_entity_poly.entity_id
_entity_poly.type
_entity_poly.pdbx_seq_one_letter_code
_entity_poly.pdbx_strand_id
1 'polypeptide(L)'
;ASEKKKKQIDGLFGPQLKTNSVLTKQEKNLVYELLIHFQHILSKDSSNVGRTEVLEFTVDTGDNTPIKEKVRPMNPTIRECFQTQLEQCKRKASWNPQSQNGAQP
;
A
#
# COMPACT_ATOMS: atom_id res chain seq x y z
N ALA A 1 1.61 -21.45 -15.85
CA ALA A 1 1.61 -20.46 -14.74
C ALA A 1 1.63 -21.20 -13.40
N SER A 2 2.38 -20.71 -12.41
CA SER A 2 2.39 -21.29 -11.05
C SER A 2 0.97 -21.37 -10.49
N GLU A 3 0.56 -22.55 -9.99
CA GLU A 3 -0.76 -22.85 -9.43
C GLU A 3 -1.22 -21.81 -8.39
N LYS A 4 -0.26 -21.22 -7.67
CA LYS A 4 -0.48 -20.15 -6.70
C LYS A 4 -1.01 -18.86 -7.33
N LYS A 5 -0.54 -18.49 -8.53
CA LYS A 5 -0.98 -17.26 -9.24
C LYS A 5 -2.43 -17.40 -9.69
N LYS A 6 -2.81 -18.57 -10.21
CA LYS A 6 -4.19 -18.88 -10.64
C LYS A 6 -5.17 -18.73 -9.48
N LYS A 7 -4.90 -19.39 -8.35
CA LYS A 7 -5.73 -19.29 -7.14
C LYS A 7 -5.90 -17.85 -6.65
N GLN A 8 -4.86 -17.01 -6.75
CA GLN A 8 -4.94 -15.60 -6.36
C GLN A 8 -5.84 -14.78 -7.30
N ILE A 9 -5.66 -14.93 -8.61
CA ILE A 9 -6.49 -14.24 -9.61
C ILE A 9 -7.95 -14.70 -9.51
N ASP A 10 -8.18 -16.01 -9.29
CA ASP A 10 -9.52 -16.54 -9.07
C ASP A 10 -10.19 -15.93 -7.83
N GLY A 11 -9.44 -15.74 -6.75
CA GLY A 11 -9.93 -15.09 -5.53
C GLY A 11 -10.29 -13.61 -5.72
N LEU A 12 -9.57 -12.89 -6.59
CA LEU A 12 -9.77 -11.45 -6.82
C LEU A 12 -10.84 -11.16 -7.88
N PHE A 13 -10.81 -11.90 -9.00
CA PHE A 13 -11.57 -11.58 -10.21
C PHE A 13 -12.45 -12.74 -10.72
N GLY A 14 -12.39 -13.91 -10.08
CA GLY A 14 -13.09 -15.11 -10.53
C GLY A 14 -14.60 -14.92 -10.69
N PRO A 15 -15.32 -14.36 -9.70
CA PRO A 15 -16.75 -14.08 -9.83
C PRO A 15 -17.08 -13.17 -11.01
N GLN A 16 -16.32 -12.06 -11.16
CA GLN A 16 -16.54 -11.04 -12.18
C GLN A 16 -16.29 -11.58 -13.59
N LEU A 17 -15.24 -12.39 -13.79
CA LEU A 17 -14.94 -13.01 -15.08
C LEU A 17 -15.99 -14.05 -15.47
N LYS A 18 -16.51 -14.81 -14.49
CA LYS A 18 -17.51 -15.85 -14.73
C LYS A 18 -18.86 -15.25 -15.11
N THR A 19 -19.34 -14.25 -14.36
CA THR A 19 -20.67 -13.65 -14.54
C THR A 19 -20.76 -12.64 -15.68
N ASN A 20 -19.62 -12.16 -16.21
CA ASN A 20 -19.61 -11.19 -17.29
C ASN A 20 -20.37 -11.71 -18.53
N SER A 21 -21.43 -11.03 -18.94
CA SER A 21 -22.25 -11.40 -20.11
C SER A 21 -21.78 -10.77 -21.42
N VAL A 22 -20.85 -9.80 -21.34
CA VAL A 22 -20.34 -9.03 -22.49
C VAL A 22 -19.27 -9.80 -23.24
N LEU A 23 -18.40 -10.51 -22.52
CA LEU A 23 -17.27 -11.23 -23.09
C LEU A 23 -17.64 -12.65 -23.49
N THR A 24 -17.18 -13.07 -24.66
CA THR A 24 -17.22 -14.46 -25.10
C THR A 24 -16.33 -15.35 -24.21
N LYS A 25 -16.53 -16.66 -24.29
CA LYS A 25 -15.70 -17.63 -23.53
C LYS A 25 -14.21 -17.51 -23.85
N GLN A 26 -13.87 -17.21 -25.10
CA GLN A 26 -12.49 -17.06 -25.56
C GLN A 26 -11.85 -15.78 -25.00
N GLU A 27 -12.57 -14.66 -25.05
CA GLU A 27 -12.11 -13.39 -24.50
C GLU A 27 -11.96 -13.45 -22.98
N LYS A 28 -12.88 -14.11 -22.28
CA LYS A 28 -12.74 -14.36 -20.83
C LYS A 28 -11.44 -15.09 -20.51
N ASN A 29 -11.09 -16.09 -21.32
CA ASN A 29 -9.85 -16.84 -21.13
C ASN A 29 -8.62 -15.97 -21.42
N LEU A 30 -8.68 -15.11 -22.45
CA LEU A 30 -7.61 -14.17 -22.77
C LEU A 30 -7.38 -13.16 -21.65
N VAL A 31 -8.45 -12.57 -21.13
CA VAL A 31 -8.39 -11.64 -19.98
C VAL A 31 -7.84 -12.34 -18.75
N TYR A 32 -8.25 -13.59 -18.50
CA TYR A 32 -7.72 -14.38 -17.39
C TYR A 32 -6.21 -14.61 -17.49
N GLU A 33 -5.72 -15.00 -18.67
CA GLU A 33 -4.28 -15.16 -18.92
C GLU A 33 -3.52 -13.82 -18.76
N LEU A 34 -4.10 -12.71 -19.21
CA LEU A 34 -3.52 -11.37 -19.05
C LEU A 34 -3.40 -10.98 -17.57
N LEU A 35 -4.44 -11.25 -16.76
CA LEU A 35 -4.42 -11.02 -15.32
C LEU A 35 -3.37 -11.88 -14.60
N ILE A 36 -3.18 -13.13 -15.04
CA ILE A 36 -2.12 -14.01 -14.52
C ILE A 36 -0.74 -13.45 -14.87
N HIS A 37 -0.57 -12.94 -16.11
CA HIS A 37 0.69 -12.38 -16.57
C HIS A 37 1.10 -11.16 -15.75
N PHE A 38 0.17 -10.23 -15.54
CA PHE A 38 0.40 -8.98 -14.80
C PHE A 38 0.10 -9.08 -13.30
N GLN A 39 -0.08 -10.28 -12.74
CA GLN A 39 -0.41 -10.51 -11.33
C GLN A 39 0.57 -9.87 -10.32
N HIS A 40 1.80 -9.58 -10.73
CA HIS A 40 2.84 -8.99 -9.90
C HIS A 40 2.70 -7.48 -9.70
N ILE A 41 2.04 -6.76 -10.62
CA ILE A 41 1.81 -5.31 -10.54
C ILE A 41 0.46 -4.94 -9.94
N LEU A 42 -0.46 -5.90 -9.79
CA LEU A 42 -1.78 -5.65 -9.23
C LEU A 42 -1.71 -5.49 -7.71
N SER A 43 -2.23 -4.36 -7.20
CA SER A 43 -2.45 -4.16 -5.76
C SER A 43 -3.50 -5.16 -5.27
N LYS A 44 -3.11 -6.00 -4.32
CA LYS A 44 -3.93 -7.12 -3.81
C LYS A 44 -4.84 -6.72 -2.67
N ASP A 45 -4.42 -5.70 -1.92
CA ASP A 45 -5.13 -5.11 -0.80
C ASP A 45 -4.74 -3.64 -0.69
N SER A 46 -5.47 -2.89 0.15
CA SER A 46 -5.19 -1.46 0.44
C SER A 46 -3.85 -1.21 1.12
N SER A 47 -3.14 -2.27 1.52
CA SER A 47 -1.87 -2.23 2.23
C SER A 47 -0.68 -2.57 1.33
N ASN A 48 -0.91 -3.08 0.12
CA ASN A 48 0.11 -3.40 -0.87
C ASN A 48 0.47 -2.14 -1.67
N VAL A 49 1.21 -1.25 -1.00
CA VAL A 49 1.76 -0.03 -1.58
C VAL A 49 2.88 -0.40 -2.55
N GLY A 50 2.77 0.04 -3.80
CA GLY A 50 3.84 -0.13 -4.78
C GLY A 50 5.08 0.63 -4.34
N ARG A 51 6.17 -0.09 -4.05
CA ARG A 51 7.50 0.50 -3.87
C ARG A 51 8.16 0.61 -5.23
N THR A 52 8.72 1.77 -5.52
CA THR A 52 9.47 2.02 -6.75
C THR A 52 10.73 2.80 -6.41
N GLU A 53 11.83 2.47 -7.09
CA GLU A 53 13.11 3.17 -6.99
C GLU A 53 13.28 4.19 -8.13
N VAL A 54 12.22 4.41 -8.92
CA VAL A 54 12.25 5.27 -10.13
C VAL A 54 12.42 6.76 -9.78
N LEU A 55 12.00 7.18 -8.59
CA LEU A 55 12.07 8.56 -8.18
C LEU A 55 12.56 8.64 -6.72
N GLU A 56 13.61 9.40 -6.51
CA GLU A 56 14.04 9.84 -5.19
C GLU A 56 13.60 11.29 -4.97
N PHE A 57 13.03 11.58 -3.80
CA PHE A 57 12.55 12.92 -3.46
C PHE A 57 13.49 13.55 -2.44
N THR A 58 14.17 14.62 -2.85
CA THR A 58 15.01 15.45 -1.97
C THR A 58 14.29 16.74 -1.66
N VAL A 59 14.15 17.06 -0.38
CA VAL A 59 13.62 18.36 0.08
C VAL A 59 14.80 19.26 0.41
N ASP A 60 15.02 20.30 -0.40
CA ASP A 60 15.96 21.36 -0.09
C ASP A 60 15.28 22.39 0.83
N THR A 61 15.71 22.42 2.09
CA THR A 61 15.21 23.38 3.09
C THR A 61 16.03 24.68 3.12
N GLY A 62 17.10 24.80 2.31
CA GLY A 62 18.08 25.87 2.41
C GLY A 62 18.68 25.97 3.82
N ASP A 63 18.86 27.20 4.32
CA ASP A 63 19.38 27.49 5.66
C ASP A 63 18.31 27.46 6.77
N ASN A 64 17.08 27.05 6.45
CA ASN A 64 16.01 27.02 7.43
C ASN A 64 16.24 25.92 8.46
N THR A 65 16.24 26.31 9.74
CA THR A 65 16.36 25.35 10.84
C THR A 65 15.04 24.57 11.01
N PRO A 66 15.09 23.30 11.46
CA PRO A 66 13.88 22.53 11.73
C PRO A 66 12.97 23.23 12.74
N ILE A 67 11.70 23.39 12.40
CA ILE A 67 10.71 23.98 13.30
C ILE A 67 10.47 23.00 14.46
N LYS A 68 10.68 23.48 15.69
CA LYS A 68 10.43 22.73 16.92
C LYS A 68 9.13 23.21 17.56
N GLU A 69 8.02 22.62 17.16
CA GLU A 69 6.71 22.88 17.77
C GLU A 69 6.37 21.83 18.83
N LYS A 70 5.81 22.29 19.95
CA LYS A 70 5.29 21.39 20.98
C LYS A 70 4.04 20.70 20.45
N VAL A 71 4.03 19.37 20.52
CA VAL A 71 2.85 18.56 20.18
C VAL A 71 1.67 19.00 21.05
N ARG A 72 0.54 19.30 20.42
CA ARG A 72 -0.69 19.66 21.15
C ARG A 72 -1.22 18.43 21.89
N PRO A 73 -1.79 18.59 23.10
CA PRO A 73 -2.48 17.50 23.78
C PRO A 73 -3.56 16.90 22.87
N MET A 74 -3.53 15.58 22.72
CA MET A 74 -4.48 14.84 21.91
C MET A 74 -5.59 14.27 22.80
N ASN A 75 -6.83 14.30 22.31
CA ASN A 75 -7.96 13.65 22.96
C ASN A 75 -7.65 12.15 23.19
N PRO A 76 -7.95 11.58 24.37
CA PRO A 76 -7.67 10.16 24.68
C PRO A 76 -8.20 9.16 23.65
N THR A 77 -9.43 9.33 23.16
CA THR A 77 -10.04 8.45 22.14
C THR A 77 -9.29 8.53 20.81
N ILE A 78 -8.86 9.74 20.43
CA ILE A 78 -8.08 9.94 19.20
C ILE A 78 -6.67 9.35 19.35
N ARG A 79 -6.09 9.43 20.55
CA ARG A 79 -4.78 8.84 20.86
C ARG A 79 -4.79 7.31 20.68
N GLU A 80 -5.84 6.63 21.13
CA GLU A 80 -5.98 5.17 20.95
C GLU A 80 -6.10 4.77 19.47
N CYS A 81 -6.92 5.52 18.71
CA CYS A 81 -7.07 5.32 17.27
C CYS A 81 -5.74 5.55 16.54
N PHE A 82 -5.06 6.65 16.87
CA PHE A 82 -3.76 7.01 16.30
C PHE A 82 -2.70 5.95 16.61
N GLN A 83 -2.66 5.44 17.85
CA GLN A 83 -1.73 4.37 18.23
C GLN A 83 -1.94 3.12 17.36
N THR A 84 -3.19 2.75 17.11
CA THR A 84 -3.52 1.60 16.26
C THR A 84 -3.00 1.79 14.84
N GLN A 85 -3.19 2.99 14.26
CA GLN A 85 -2.68 3.31 12.92
C GLN A 85 -1.16 3.34 12.88
N LEU A 86 -0.51 3.92 13.89
CA LEU A 86 0.94 3.99 14.00
C LEU A 86 1.57 2.57 14.04
N GLU A 87 0.98 1.65 14.81
CA GLU A 87 1.43 0.26 14.86
C GLU A 87 1.18 -0.48 13.53
N GLN A 88 0.17 -0.09 12.75
CA GLN A 88 0.00 -0.61 11.39
C GLN A 88 1.09 -0.08 10.45
N CYS A 89 1.45 1.20 10.54
CA CYS A 89 2.53 1.79 9.73
C CYS A 89 3.91 1.19 10.06
N LYS A 90 4.22 0.99 11.35
CA LYS A 90 5.45 0.32 11.81
C LYS A 90 5.56 -1.09 11.24
N ARG A 91 4.50 -1.90 11.35
CA ARG A 91 4.48 -3.27 10.83
C ARG A 91 4.69 -3.34 9.32
N LYS A 92 4.22 -2.34 8.57
CA LYS A 92 4.36 -2.26 7.11
C LYS A 92 5.73 -1.74 6.65
N ALA A 93 6.65 -1.47 7.59
CA ALA A 93 7.95 -0.86 7.33
C ALA A 93 7.85 0.40 6.45
N SER A 94 6.72 1.10 6.50
CA SER A 94 6.51 2.40 5.84
C SER A 94 6.96 3.57 6.72
N TRP A 95 7.24 3.27 7.99
CA TRP A 95 7.77 4.21 8.97
C TRP A 95 8.87 3.51 9.76
N ASN A 96 10.05 4.13 9.78
CA ASN A 96 11.17 3.73 10.63
C ASN A 96 11.36 4.86 11.66
N PRO A 97 11.41 4.58 12.98
CA PRO A 97 11.77 5.60 13.96
C PRO A 97 13.20 6.07 13.70
N GLN A 98 13.37 7.13 12.92
CA GLN A 98 14.62 7.89 12.94
C GLN A 98 14.63 8.70 14.23
N SER A 99 15.62 8.45 15.09
CA SER A 99 16.01 9.36 16.16
C SER A 99 16.52 10.64 15.51
N GLN A 100 15.62 11.53 15.13
CA GLN A 100 15.99 12.89 14.80
C GLN A 100 16.38 13.56 16.12
N ASN A 101 17.60 14.09 16.20
CA ASN A 101 18.11 14.96 17.28
C ASN A 101 17.32 16.29 17.41
N GLY A 102 16.03 16.29 17.08
CA GLY A 102 15.20 17.47 16.88
C GLY A 102 13.93 17.51 17.72
N ALA A 103 13.32 16.37 18.09
CA ALA A 103 12.12 16.36 18.93
C ALA A 103 11.70 14.94 19.33
N GLN A 104 11.88 14.57 20.60
CA GLN A 104 10.83 13.90 21.40
C GLN A 104 11.01 14.36 22.86
N PRO A 105 9.93 14.46 23.66
CA PRO A 105 10.03 14.67 25.11
C PRO A 105 10.74 13.50 25.80
#